data_AF-A0A249PLG1-F1
#
_entry.id   AF-A0A249PLG1-F1
#
_cell.length_a   1.000
_cell.length_b   1.000
_cell.length_c   1.000
_cell.angle_alpha   90.00
_cell.angle_beta   90.00
_cell.angle_gamma   90.00
#
_symmetry.space_group_name_H-M   'P 1'
#
loop_
_entity.id
_entity.type
_entity.pdbx_description
1 polymer ?
#
loop_
_entity_poly.entity_id
_entity_poly.type
_entity_poly.pdbx_seq_one_letter_code
_entity_poly.pdbx_strand_id
1 'polypeptide(L)'
;MQFVGIQIHPERGGKAGYTVEIVGADGEIVTVLCPQNAEGTLNRLNAVARAKEILAAAAQAEEAPPGITARRQSASVPEGALANARQAHDQHAMEEQLEEGLEDTFPASDPVSITGSTIPRGTPRR
;
A
#
# COMPACT_ATOMS: atom_id res chain seq x y z
N MET A 1 -4.37 6.78 26.95
CA MET A 1 -4.83 5.58 26.22
C MET A 1 -4.80 4.39 27.16
N GLN A 2 -5.94 3.72 27.37
CA GLN A 2 -6.03 2.47 28.14
C GLN A 2 -6.26 1.32 27.16
N PHE A 3 -5.41 0.30 27.17
CA PHE A 3 -5.44 -0.79 26.20
C PHE A 3 -6.31 -1.97 26.69
N VAL A 4 -7.15 -2.51 25.81
CA VAL A 4 -8.04 -3.64 26.08
C VAL A 4 -7.51 -4.93 25.48
N GLY A 5 -6.78 -4.85 24.36
CA GLY A 5 -6.25 -6.04 23.70
C GLY A 5 -5.03 -5.75 22.84
N ILE A 6 -4.21 -6.79 22.65
CA ILE A 6 -3.07 -6.79 21.73
C ILE A 6 -3.14 -8.07 20.89
N GLN A 7 -3.11 -7.92 19.57
CA GLN A 7 -3.03 -9.04 18.62
C GLN A 7 -1.70 -8.98 17.86
N ILE A 8 -1.18 -10.16 17.49
CA ILE A 8 0.10 -10.29 16.79
C ILE A 8 -0.10 -11.22 15.60
N HIS A 9 0.13 -10.70 14.40
CA HIS A 9 -0.03 -11.41 13.14
C HIS A 9 1.35 -11.64 12.51
N PRO A 10 1.73 -12.89 12.20
CA PRO A 10 3.00 -13.18 11.52
C PRO A 10 2.92 -12.87 10.02
N GLU A 11 3.82 -12.02 9.53
CA GLU A 11 3.90 -11.69 8.10
C GLU A 11 4.73 -12.75 7.35
N ARG A 12 4.14 -13.37 6.32
CA ARG A 12 4.71 -14.54 5.62
C ARG A 12 5.22 -15.62 6.59
N GLY A 13 4.41 -15.94 7.60
CA GLY A 13 4.77 -16.93 8.63
C GLY A 13 5.89 -16.46 9.57
N GLY A 14 6.07 -15.15 9.75
CA GLY A 14 7.08 -14.56 10.64
C GLY A 14 8.42 -14.30 9.96
N LYS A 15 8.60 -14.72 8.71
CA LYS A 15 9.82 -14.47 7.93
C LYS A 15 9.96 -13.02 7.51
N ALA A 16 8.85 -12.36 7.19
CA ALA A 16 8.84 -10.95 6.80
C ALA A 16 8.70 -10.00 8.00
N GLY A 17 8.30 -10.51 9.16
CA GLY A 17 8.09 -9.73 10.38
C GLY A 17 6.76 -10.05 11.04
N TYR A 18 6.26 -9.10 11.82
CA TYR A 18 5.00 -9.22 12.55
C TYR A 18 4.23 -7.91 12.50
N THR A 19 2.91 -8.00 12.45
CA THR A 19 2.00 -6.87 12.61
C THR A 19 1.42 -6.94 14.02
N VAL A 20 1.54 -5.86 14.79
CA VAL A 20 1.01 -5.76 16.15
C VAL A 20 -0.15 -4.78 16.15
N GLU A 21 -1.34 -5.26 16.49
CA GLU A 21 -2.55 -4.46 16.59
C GLU A 21 -2.88 -4.22 18.07
N ILE A 22 -3.04 -2.97 18.45
CA ILE A 22 -3.32 -2.54 19.82
C ILE A 22 -4.69 -1.85 19.82
N VAL A 23 -5.61 -2.37 20.62
CA VAL A 23 -6.98 -1.87 20.72
C VAL A 23 -7.17 -1.12 22.04
N GLY A 24 -7.54 0.15 21.95
CA GLY A 24 -7.88 1.03 23.07
C GLY A 24 -9.32 0.80 23.56
N ALA A 25 -9.59 1.21 24.81
CA ALA A 25 -10.91 1.08 25.44
C ALA A 25 -12.00 1.89 24.73
N ASP A 26 -11.61 2.99 24.11
CA ASP A 26 -12.51 3.91 23.42
C ASP A 26 -12.71 3.55 21.92
N GLY A 27 -12.26 2.35 21.51
CA GLY A 27 -12.37 1.85 20.13
C GLY A 27 -11.24 2.28 19.19
N GLU A 28 -10.22 2.97 19.72
CA GLU A 28 -9.02 3.36 19.00
C GLU A 28 -8.19 2.12 18.61
N ILE A 29 -7.72 2.03 17.37
CA ILE A 29 -6.88 0.92 16.91
C ILE A 29 -5.56 1.46 16.39
N VAL A 30 -4.45 0.97 16.94
CA VAL A 30 -3.10 1.28 16.50
C VAL A 30 -2.46 0.02 15.94
N THR A 31 -2.19 0.03 14.64
CA THR A 31 -1.49 -1.06 13.96
C THR A 31 -0.05 -0.66 13.68
N VAL A 32 0.89 -1.44 14.23
CA VAL A 32 2.31 -1.25 14.02
C VAL A 32 2.86 -2.42 13.20
N LEU A 33 3.39 -2.12 12.02
CA LEU A 33 4.14 -3.08 11.23
C LEU A 33 5.57 -3.15 11.77
N CYS A 34 6.01 -4.35 12.15
CA CYS A 34 7.36 -4.63 12.62
C CYS A 34 8.07 -5.54 11.62
N PRO A 35 8.84 -4.99 10.67
CA PRO A 35 9.63 -5.78 9.73
C PRO A 35 10.66 -6.66 10.46
N GLN A 36 10.98 -7.80 9.86
CA GLN A 36 12.05 -8.66 10.34
C GLN A 36 13.39 -7.89 10.35
N ASN A 37 14.19 -8.09 11.39
CA ASN A 37 15.52 -7.49 11.45
C ASN A 37 16.52 -8.30 10.60
N ALA A 38 17.68 -7.72 10.30
CA ALA A 38 18.71 -8.38 9.48
C ALA A 38 19.17 -9.73 10.09
N GLU A 39 19.12 -9.86 11.41
CA GLU A 39 19.53 -11.06 12.16
C GLU A 39 18.42 -12.13 12.23
N GLY A 40 17.19 -11.82 11.81
CA GLY A 40 16.06 -12.74 11.85
C GLY A 40 15.55 -13.10 13.25
N THR A 41 15.88 -12.31 14.28
CA THR A 41 15.59 -12.62 15.69
C THR A 41 14.21 -12.12 16.16
N LEU A 42 13.48 -11.39 15.30
CA LEU A 42 12.11 -10.98 15.62
C LEU A 42 11.19 -12.20 15.64
N ASN A 43 10.45 -12.35 16.72
CA ASN A 43 9.52 -13.43 16.98
C ASN A 43 8.28 -12.89 17.72
N ARG A 44 7.29 -13.75 17.94
CA ARG A 44 6.03 -13.36 18.61
C ARG A 44 6.24 -12.82 20.04
N LEU A 45 7.27 -13.24 20.75
CA LEU A 45 7.52 -12.85 22.15
C LEU A 45 8.11 -11.44 22.25
N ASN A 46 8.95 -11.04 21.29
CA ASN A 46 9.59 -9.72 21.27
C ASN A 46 8.93 -8.72 20.30
N ALA A 47 7.98 -9.15 19.47
CA ALA A 47 7.25 -8.28 18.54
C ALA A 47 6.59 -7.08 19.22
N VAL A 48 5.98 -7.28 20.40
CA VAL A 48 5.32 -6.19 21.14
C VAL A 48 6.33 -5.16 21.65
N ALA A 49 7.51 -5.59 22.10
CA ALA A 49 8.57 -4.68 22.53
C ALA A 49 9.04 -3.82 21.35
N ARG A 50 9.26 -4.44 20.19
CA ARG A 50 9.65 -3.73 18.96
C ARG A 50 8.58 -2.78 18.44
N ALA A 51 7.30 -3.16 18.55
CA ALA A 51 6.19 -2.27 18.22
C ALA A 51 6.18 -1.01 19.11
N LYS A 52 6.43 -1.17 20.41
CA LYS A 52 6.54 -0.03 21.35
C LYS A 52 7.71 0.89 21.01
N GLU A 53 8.86 0.33 20.66
CA GLU A 53 10.03 1.11 20.23
C GLU A 53 9.73 1.92 18.97
N ILE A 54 9.13 1.31 17.94
CA ILE A 54 8.72 1.98 16.70
C ILE A 54 7.74 3.10 17.00
N LEU A 55 6.71 2.84 17.82
CA LEU A 55 5.70 3.83 18.17
C LEU A 55 6.30 4.99 18.98
N ALA A 56 7.21 4.70 19.92
CA ALA A 56 7.90 5.73 20.70
C ALA A 56 8.81 6.59 19.82
N ALA A 57 9.50 5.98 18.84
CA ALA A 57 10.30 6.71 17.86
C ALA A 57 9.42 7.61 16.98
N ALA A 58 8.27 7.11 16.51
CA ALA A 58 7.32 7.88 15.72
C ALA A 58 6.71 9.06 16.51
N ALA A 59 6.44 8.87 17.80
CA ALA A 59 5.93 9.94 18.67
C ALA A 59 6.97 11.06 18.94
N GLN A 60 8.27 10.72 18.89
CA GLN A 60 9.37 11.68 19.04
C GLN A 60 9.79 12.31 17.72
N ALA A 61 9.39 11.72 16.58
CA ALA A 61 9.60 12.32 15.28
C ALA A 61 8.68 13.54 15.16
N GLU A 62 9.19 14.70 15.57
CA GLU A 62 8.58 16.01 15.39
C GLU A 62 8.69 16.43 13.92
N GLU A 63 8.04 15.68 13.03
CA GLU A 63 7.61 16.22 11.75
C GLU A 63 6.14 16.58 11.94
N ALA A 64 5.83 17.89 11.83
CA ALA A 64 4.47 18.36 11.64
C ALA A 64 3.76 17.41 10.67
N PRO A 65 2.50 16.99 10.93
CA PRO A 65 1.83 16.01 10.10
C PRO A 65 2.04 16.46 8.67
N PRO A 66 2.61 15.61 7.80
CA PRO A 66 2.71 15.97 6.43
C PRO A 66 1.30 16.40 6.03
N GLY A 67 1.16 17.68 5.66
CA GLY A 67 0.01 18.07 4.88
C GLY A 67 -0.12 17.04 3.78
N ILE A 68 -1.31 16.85 3.24
CA ILE A 68 -1.62 15.89 2.18
C ILE A 68 -0.68 16.03 0.93
N THR A 69 0.26 16.99 0.97
CA THR A 69 1.38 17.31 0.10
C THR A 69 2.74 16.64 0.40
N ALA A 70 2.91 15.73 1.37
CA ALA A 70 4.23 15.09 1.55
C ALA A 70 4.59 14.14 0.42
N ARG A 71 5.33 14.73 -0.52
CA ARG A 71 6.28 14.15 -1.44
C ARG A 71 6.87 12.87 -0.85
N ARG A 72 6.48 11.73 -1.43
CA ARG A 72 7.21 10.48 -1.31
C ARG A 72 8.70 10.81 -1.49
N GLN A 73 9.50 10.66 -0.44
CA GLN A 73 10.94 10.53 -0.60
C GLN A 73 11.15 9.17 -1.26
N SER A 74 10.93 9.13 -2.57
CA SER A 74 11.28 8.01 -3.42
C SER A 74 12.79 7.89 -3.38
N ALA A 75 13.25 6.76 -2.85
CA ALA A 75 14.61 6.28 -3.00
C ALA A 75 15.08 6.51 -4.45
N SER A 76 16.20 7.24 -4.56
CA SER A 76 17.07 7.35 -5.74
C SER A 76 16.37 7.27 -7.10
N VAL A 77 15.91 8.42 -7.62
CA VAL A 77 15.60 8.56 -9.05
C VAL A 77 16.94 8.58 -9.80
N PRO A 78 17.17 7.70 -10.79
CA PRO A 78 18.41 7.70 -11.58
C PRO A 78 18.56 9.02 -12.34
N GLU A 79 19.80 9.52 -12.38
CA GLU A 79 20.21 10.73 -13.10
C GLU A 79 19.91 10.52 -14.60
N GLY A 80 18.86 11.18 -15.10
CA GLY A 80 18.33 11.01 -16.46
C GLY A 80 16.81 10.96 -16.59
N ALA A 81 16.06 10.86 -15.48
CA ALA A 81 14.61 11.05 -15.53
C ALA A 81 14.28 12.53 -15.75
N LEU A 82 13.91 12.89 -16.99
CA LEU A 82 13.43 14.22 -17.32
C LEU A 82 12.28 14.60 -16.38
N ALA A 83 12.33 15.82 -15.84
CA ALA A 83 11.34 16.32 -14.90
C ALA A 83 9.94 16.24 -15.54
N ASN A 84 9.06 15.43 -14.96
CA ASN A 84 7.67 15.37 -15.40
C ASN A 84 7.01 16.74 -15.19
N ALA A 85 6.17 17.21 -16.13
CA ALA A 85 5.46 18.50 -16.06
C ALA A 85 4.71 18.73 -14.72
N ARG A 86 4.31 17.64 -14.04
CA ARG A 86 3.74 17.65 -12.69
C ARG A 86 4.63 18.34 -11.64
N GLN A 87 5.96 18.29 -11.79
CA GLN A 87 6.90 18.99 -10.91
C GLN A 87 7.07 20.48 -11.24
N ALA A 88 6.78 20.89 -12.48
CA ALA A 88 6.93 22.27 -12.93
C ALA A 88 5.64 23.10 -12.83
N HIS A 89 4.51 22.47 -12.49
CA HIS A 89 3.17 23.10 -12.51
C HIS A 89 2.80 23.77 -13.83
N ASP A 90 3.41 23.32 -14.93
CA ASP A 90 3.04 23.77 -16.27
C ASP A 90 1.78 23.04 -16.70
N GLN A 91 0.66 23.78 -16.74
CA GLN A 91 -0.65 23.22 -17.08
C GLN A 91 -0.72 22.78 -18.54
N HIS A 92 -0.05 23.50 -19.45
CA HIS A 92 -0.08 23.20 -20.88
C HIS A 92 0.59 21.85 -21.17
N ALA A 93 1.78 21.65 -20.60
CA ALA A 93 2.49 20.38 -20.72
C ALA A 93 1.75 19.22 -20.01
N MET A 94 0.93 19.51 -19.00
CA MET A 94 0.08 18.49 -18.36
C MET A 94 -1.09 18.07 -19.25
N GLU A 95 -1.72 19.02 -19.95
CA GLU A 95 -2.83 18.77 -20.88
C GLU A 95 -2.38 17.94 -22.08
N GLU A 96 -1.23 18.28 -22.68
CA GLU A 96 -0.64 17.51 -23.79
C GLU A 96 -0.36 16.04 -23.41
N GLN A 97 0.19 15.81 -22.21
CA GLN A 97 0.46 14.46 -21.71
C GLN A 97 -0.82 13.66 -21.39
N LEU A 98 -1.91 14.34 -21.02
CA LEU A 98 -3.20 13.70 -20.80
C LEU A 98 -3.84 13.31 -22.13
N GLU A 99 -3.77 14.16 -23.15
CA GLU A 99 -4.26 13.86 -24.49
C GLU A 99 -3.52 12.67 -25.11
N GLU A 100 -2.20 12.65 -25.08
CA GLU A 100 -1.38 11.53 -25.60
C GLU A 100 -1.77 10.18 -24.96
N GLY A 101 -2.00 10.14 -23.65
CA GLY A 101 -2.42 8.92 -22.95
C GLY A 101 -3.88 8.50 -23.23
N LEU A 102 -4.75 9.45 -23.58
CA LEU A 102 -6.14 9.17 -23.96
C LEU A 102 -6.26 8.69 -25.41
N GLU A 103 -5.33 9.07 -26.29
CA GLU A 103 -5.27 8.60 -27.68
C GLU A 103 -5.10 7.07 -27.77
N ASP A 104 -4.32 6.47 -26.86
CA ASP A 104 -4.03 5.03 -26.85
C ASP A 104 -5.05 4.16 -26.05
N THR A 105 -5.94 4.76 -25.26
CA THR A 105 -6.77 4.03 -24.27
C THR A 105 -8.20 3.71 -24.73
N PHE A 106 -8.62 4.16 -25.92
CA PHE A 106 -9.95 3.87 -26.42
C PHE A 106 -9.92 3.08 -27.73
N PRO A 107 -10.10 1.74 -27.70
CA PRO A 107 -10.90 1.15 -28.75
C PRO A 107 -12.26 1.84 -28.67
N ALA A 108 -12.64 2.63 -29.69
CA ALA A 108 -13.94 3.29 -29.80
C ALA A 108 -15.12 2.29 -29.99
N SER A 109 -15.03 1.13 -29.36
CA SER A 109 -15.98 0.03 -29.38
C SER A 109 -15.71 -0.82 -28.14
N ASP A 110 -16.62 -0.77 -27.17
CA ASP A 110 -16.66 -1.72 -26.05
C ASP A 110 -16.29 -3.13 -26.53
N PRO A 111 -15.53 -3.93 -25.74
CA PRO A 111 -15.19 -5.29 -26.13
C PRO A 111 -16.46 -6.03 -26.56
N VAL A 112 -16.41 -6.73 -27.70
CA VAL A 112 -17.55 -7.45 -28.24
C VAL A 112 -18.12 -8.37 -27.16
N SER A 113 -19.35 -8.11 -26.73
CA SER A 113 -20.00 -8.90 -25.71
C SER A 113 -20.14 -10.34 -26.19
N ILE A 114 -19.53 -11.29 -25.47
CA ILE A 114 -19.71 -12.72 -25.71
C ILE A 114 -21.16 -13.08 -25.39
N THR A 115 -21.96 -13.37 -26.42
CA THR A 115 -23.36 -13.84 -26.30
C THR A 115 -23.49 -15.36 -26.38
N GLY A 116 -22.38 -16.10 -26.48
CA GLY A 116 -22.35 -17.55 -26.58
C GLY A 116 -21.98 -18.23 -25.26
N SER A 117 -22.84 -19.12 -24.76
CA SER A 117 -22.49 -20.03 -23.66
C SER A 117 -21.64 -21.18 -24.18
N THR A 118 -20.45 -21.37 -23.64
CA THR A 118 -19.55 -22.49 -23.92
C THR A 118 -19.93 -23.79 -23.20
N ILE A 119 -21.08 -23.84 -22.52
CA ILE A 119 -21.56 -25.08 -21.90
C ILE A 119 -22.12 -25.99 -23.01
N PRO A 120 -21.47 -27.11 -23.38
CA PRO A 120 -22.06 -28.06 -24.30
C PRO A 120 -23.34 -28.61 -23.66
N ARG A 121 -24.48 -28.40 -24.34
CA ARG A 121 -25.77 -28.95 -23.93
C ARG A 121 -25.64 -30.47 -24.00
N GLY A 122 -25.56 -31.11 -22.83
CA GLY A 122 -25.35 -32.54 -22.68
C GLY A 122 -26.29 -33.36 -23.56
N THR A 123 -25.72 -34.39 -24.19
CA THR A 123 -26.40 -35.35 -25.06
C THR A 123 -27.58 -35.99 -24.32
N PRO A 124 -28.81 -36.00 -24.87
CA PRO A 124 -29.89 -36.76 -24.25
C PRO A 124 -29.57 -38.25 -24.36
N ARG A 125 -29.44 -38.91 -23.20
CA ARG A 125 -29.33 -40.39 -23.12
C ARG A 125 -30.59 -40.98 -23.74
N ARG A 126 -30.40 -41.79 -24.77
CA ARG A 126 -31.44 -42.66 -25.34
C ARG A 126 -31.25 -44.08 -24.83
#